data_AF-A0A6P7P5S1-F1
#
_entry.id   AF-A0A6P7P5S1-F1
#
_cell.length_a   1.000
_cell.length_b   1.000
_cell.length_c   1.000
_cell.angle_alpha   90.00
_cell.angle_beta   90.00
_cell.angle_gamma   90.00
#
_symmetry.space_group_name_H-M   'P 1'
#
loop_
_entity.id
_entity.type
_entity.pdbx_description
1 polymer ?
#
loop_
_entity_poly.entity_id
_entity_poly.type
_entity_poly.pdbx_seq_one_letter_code
_entity_poly.pdbx_strand_id
1 'polypeptide(L)'
;MIRMKEPFLLLFLTSLLFCKEKQASLTVSPRSSQFFQWTSLSMSCEMGDNTTGWRIRRNTTDEIETDCGVTWGTSTAFSCQIGLTALWDSGVYWCEAKDGATSNVINITVTDHPVILQSPVLPVMEGHNVTLLCKTESPRSNLSAEFYKDGSLIRTEPTGHMTIHRVAKSDEGLYKCHISSDNESPPSWISVSEKPTTTSAPPPSTPTLQLVLSLLHHLLVICPYFICTLLMVSLYRNRSK
;
A
#
# COMPACT_ATOMS: atom_id res chain seq x y z
N MET A 1 -46.64 7.40 -11.32
CA MET A 1 -45.17 7.25 -11.45
C MET A 1 -44.56 7.53 -10.09
N ILE A 2 -44.51 6.52 -9.21
CA ILE A 2 -43.92 6.60 -7.87
C ILE A 2 -42.60 5.82 -7.93
N ARG A 3 -41.55 6.50 -7.47
CA ARG A 3 -40.14 6.22 -7.71
C ARG A 3 -39.65 5.07 -6.82
N MET A 4 -39.50 3.87 -7.39
CA MET A 4 -38.75 2.75 -6.79
C MET A 4 -37.25 3.07 -6.80
N LYS A 5 -36.70 3.68 -5.74
CA LYS A 5 -35.24 3.95 -5.67
C LYS A 5 -34.56 3.59 -4.35
N GLU A 6 -35.29 3.22 -3.31
CA GLU A 6 -34.71 3.06 -1.97
C GLU A 6 -34.21 1.64 -1.59
N PRO A 7 -34.80 0.50 -2.01
CA PRO A 7 -34.29 -0.80 -1.56
C PRO A 7 -32.99 -1.22 -2.26
N PHE A 8 -32.70 -0.69 -3.46
CA PHE A 8 -31.44 -0.92 -4.17
C PHE A 8 -30.25 -0.19 -3.55
N LEU A 9 -30.48 0.97 -2.90
CA LEU A 9 -29.44 1.79 -2.31
C LEU A 9 -28.82 1.11 -1.07
N LEU A 10 -29.64 0.44 -0.26
CA LEU A 10 -29.18 -0.32 0.91
C LEU A 10 -28.38 -1.58 0.54
N LEU A 11 -28.79 -2.31 -0.50
CA LEU A 11 -28.03 -3.45 -1.02
C LEU A 11 -26.67 -3.00 -1.58
N PHE A 12 -26.61 -1.83 -2.22
CA PHE A 12 -25.37 -1.19 -2.67
C PHE A 12 -24.46 -0.81 -1.50
N LEU A 13 -25.01 -0.23 -0.42
CA LEU A 13 -24.25 0.14 0.78
C LEU A 13 -23.67 -1.08 1.51
N THR A 14 -24.41 -2.20 1.57
CA THR A 14 -23.89 -3.45 2.15
C THR A 14 -22.86 -4.15 1.25
N SER A 15 -22.96 -4.00 -0.07
CA SER A 15 -21.96 -4.47 -1.04
C SER A 15 -20.65 -3.67 -0.95
N LEU A 16 -20.73 -2.37 -0.69
CA LEU A 16 -19.56 -1.49 -0.50
C LEU A 16 -18.82 -1.79 0.82
N LEU A 17 -19.51 -2.35 1.82
CA LEU A 17 -18.92 -2.70 3.12
C LEU A 17 -18.08 -3.99 3.12
N PHE A 18 -18.10 -4.79 2.03
CA PHE A 18 -17.35 -6.06 1.94
C PHE A 18 -16.37 -6.15 0.76
N CYS A 19 -16.23 -5.12 -0.07
CA CYS A 19 -15.18 -5.09 -1.08
C CYS A 19 -13.94 -4.43 -0.47
N LYS A 20 -12.99 -5.24 0.05
CA LYS A 20 -11.61 -4.78 0.17
C LYS A 20 -11.15 -4.48 -1.27
N GLU A 21 -11.11 -3.20 -1.64
CA GLU A 21 -10.49 -2.79 -2.90
C GLU A 21 -9.06 -3.32 -2.90
N LYS A 22 -8.75 -4.25 -3.80
CA LYS A 22 -7.39 -4.72 -3.97
C LYS A 22 -6.61 -3.65 -4.72
N GLN A 23 -6.01 -2.74 -3.96
CA GLN A 23 -5.18 -1.67 -4.49
C GLN A 23 -3.90 -2.27 -5.11
N ALA A 24 -3.43 -1.68 -6.21
CA ALA A 24 -2.16 -2.06 -6.81
C ALA A 24 -0.99 -1.81 -5.85
N SER A 25 0.04 -2.66 -5.92
CA SER A 25 1.25 -2.54 -5.12
C SER A 25 2.47 -2.34 -6.01
N LEU A 26 3.12 -1.19 -5.93
CA LEU A 26 4.40 -0.93 -6.58
C LEU A 26 5.52 -1.63 -5.82
N THR A 27 6.29 -2.46 -6.53
CA THR A 27 7.49 -3.15 -6.04
C THR A 27 8.71 -2.72 -6.85
N VAL A 28 9.91 -2.87 -6.26
CA VAL A 28 11.20 -2.57 -6.92
C VAL A 28 12.15 -3.75 -6.76
N SER A 29 12.97 -3.97 -7.78
CA SER A 29 14.00 -4.99 -7.84
C SER A 29 15.34 -4.36 -8.25
N PRO A 30 16.42 -4.56 -7.45
CA PRO A 30 16.42 -5.21 -6.13
C PRO A 30 15.57 -4.45 -5.09
N ARG A 31 15.11 -5.16 -4.04
CA ARG A 31 14.23 -4.64 -2.98
C ARG A 31 14.97 -3.71 -2.00
N SER A 32 15.39 -2.55 -2.49
CA SER A 32 16.14 -1.52 -1.76
C SER A 32 15.52 -0.14 -2.03
N SER A 33 15.59 0.77 -1.06
CA SER A 33 15.28 2.19 -1.27
C SER A 33 16.47 3.00 -1.77
N GLN A 34 17.69 2.50 -1.59
CA GLN A 34 18.92 3.18 -2.01
C GLN A 34 19.67 2.39 -3.09
N PHE A 35 20.28 3.13 -4.02
CA PHE A 35 21.04 2.60 -5.16
C PHE A 35 22.27 3.47 -5.42
N PHE A 36 23.35 2.84 -5.89
CA PHE A 36 24.48 3.58 -6.45
C PHE A 36 24.10 4.13 -7.83
N GLN A 37 24.75 5.21 -8.25
CA GLN A 37 24.76 5.64 -9.64
C GLN A 37 25.27 4.52 -10.58
N TRP A 38 24.85 4.54 -11.84
CA TRP A 38 25.23 3.58 -12.87
C TRP A 38 24.81 2.14 -12.58
N THR A 39 23.81 1.94 -11.72
CA THR A 39 23.18 0.64 -11.50
C THR A 39 21.86 0.55 -12.24
N SER A 40 21.32 -0.66 -12.36
CA SER A 40 19.98 -0.86 -12.92
C SER A 40 18.98 -1.17 -11.83
N LEU A 41 17.76 -0.68 -12.01
CA LEU A 41 16.61 -1.07 -11.20
C LEU A 41 15.40 -1.29 -12.08
N SER A 42 14.48 -2.10 -11.58
CA SER A 42 13.21 -2.38 -12.24
C SER A 42 12.07 -2.23 -11.24
N MET A 43 11.04 -1.51 -11.63
CA MET A 43 9.84 -1.26 -10.86
C MET A 43 8.67 -1.98 -11.51
N SER A 44 7.76 -2.54 -10.70
CA SER A 44 6.62 -3.32 -11.20
C SER A 44 5.37 -3.04 -10.38
N CYS A 45 4.23 -2.87 -11.05
CA CYS A 45 2.94 -2.78 -10.38
C CYS A 45 2.33 -4.19 -10.24
N GLU A 46 2.38 -4.77 -9.04
CA GLU A 46 1.71 -6.04 -8.73
C GLU A 46 0.21 -5.80 -8.50
N MET A 47 -0.62 -6.64 -9.12
CA MET A 47 -2.05 -6.39 -9.31
C MET A 47 -2.91 -7.39 -8.55
N GLY A 48 -3.98 -6.91 -7.90
CA GLY A 48 -4.98 -7.75 -7.22
C GLY A 48 -6.03 -8.37 -8.16
N ASP A 49 -6.21 -7.78 -9.34
CA ASP A 49 -7.16 -8.13 -10.39
C ASP A 49 -6.95 -7.25 -11.63
N ASN A 50 -7.02 -7.91 -12.79
CA ASN A 50 -6.57 -7.53 -14.13
C ASN A 50 -7.16 -6.23 -14.70
N THR A 51 -6.78 -5.08 -14.15
CA THR A 51 -7.01 -3.76 -14.74
C THR A 51 -5.82 -3.38 -15.63
N THR A 52 -6.00 -3.51 -16.94
CA THR A 52 -4.99 -3.06 -17.92
C THR A 52 -4.98 -1.53 -17.99
N GLY A 53 -3.84 -0.90 -17.68
CA GLY A 53 -3.67 0.55 -17.87
C GLY A 53 -2.95 1.33 -16.77
N TRP A 54 -2.28 0.67 -15.82
CA TRP A 54 -1.43 1.33 -14.85
C TRP A 54 -0.18 1.90 -15.52
N ARG A 55 0.16 3.14 -15.17
CA ARG A 55 1.40 3.79 -15.60
C ARG A 55 2.27 4.02 -14.38
N ILE A 56 3.57 3.76 -14.52
CA ILE A 56 4.53 4.11 -13.48
C ILE A 56 4.90 5.57 -13.70
N ARG A 57 4.64 6.39 -12.68
CA ARG A 57 4.91 7.83 -12.65
C ARG A 57 5.97 8.13 -11.61
N ARG A 58 6.66 9.26 -11.79
CA ARG A 58 7.63 9.74 -10.81
C ARG A 58 7.58 11.25 -10.63
N ASN A 59 8.03 11.68 -9.45
CA ASN A 59 8.43 13.04 -9.14
C ASN A 59 9.90 13.02 -8.73
N THR A 60 10.75 13.69 -9.50
CA THR A 60 12.16 13.94 -9.16
C THR A 60 12.36 15.44 -8.94
N THR A 61 13.59 15.83 -8.61
CA THR A 61 13.94 17.24 -8.43
C THR A 61 13.81 18.04 -9.74
N ASP A 62 14.07 17.39 -10.88
CA ASP A 62 14.14 18.05 -12.19
C ASP A 62 12.83 17.95 -12.97
N GLU A 63 12.06 16.88 -12.75
CA GLU A 63 10.83 16.59 -13.47
C GLU A 63 9.70 16.18 -12.52
N ILE A 64 8.53 16.77 -12.73
CA ILE A 64 7.32 16.46 -11.96
C ILE A 64 6.37 15.66 -12.84
N GLU A 65 5.84 14.58 -12.30
CA GLU A 65 4.72 13.81 -12.82
C GLU A 65 4.96 13.19 -14.20
N THR A 66 6.16 12.64 -14.44
CA THR A 66 6.52 12.06 -15.74
C THR A 66 6.22 10.56 -15.83
N ASP A 67 5.68 10.15 -16.97
CA ASP A 67 5.35 8.76 -17.29
C ASP A 67 6.62 8.01 -17.77
N CYS A 68 6.85 6.81 -17.23
CA CYS A 68 7.94 5.95 -17.70
C CYS A 68 7.79 5.60 -19.19
N GLY A 69 8.91 5.56 -19.92
CA GLY A 69 8.97 5.32 -21.36
C GLY A 69 8.74 6.57 -22.21
N VAL A 70 8.50 7.73 -21.61
CA VAL A 70 8.41 9.02 -22.31
C VAL A 70 9.76 9.75 -22.28
N THR A 71 10.16 10.25 -21.10
CA THR A 71 11.44 10.98 -20.91
C THR A 71 12.48 10.15 -20.18
N TRP A 72 12.07 9.04 -19.54
CA TRP A 72 12.93 8.26 -18.68
C TRP A 72 12.52 6.79 -18.64
N GLY A 73 13.51 5.93 -18.38
CA GLY A 73 13.32 4.50 -18.29
C GLY A 73 12.77 3.84 -19.56
N THR A 74 12.58 2.53 -19.48
CA THR A 74 11.95 1.73 -20.54
C THR A 74 10.71 1.08 -19.95
N SER A 75 9.53 1.47 -20.44
CA SER A 75 8.27 0.89 -20.00
C SER A 75 7.98 -0.42 -20.72
N THR A 76 7.50 -1.41 -19.96
CA THR A 76 6.80 -2.60 -20.46
C THR A 76 5.30 -2.49 -20.09
N ALA A 77 4.54 -3.59 -20.19
CA ALA A 77 3.11 -3.59 -19.87
C ALA A 77 2.80 -3.34 -18.38
N PHE A 78 3.71 -3.72 -17.47
CA PHE A 78 3.50 -3.62 -16.01
C PHE A 78 4.75 -3.19 -15.23
N SER A 79 5.89 -3.02 -15.93
CA SER A 79 7.15 -2.65 -15.31
C SER A 79 7.82 -1.47 -16.00
N CYS A 80 8.72 -0.82 -15.28
CA CYS A 80 9.56 0.26 -15.76
C CYS A 80 11.00 -0.02 -15.35
N GLN A 81 11.92 -0.01 -16.32
CA GLN A 81 13.33 -0.27 -16.06
C GLN A 81 14.17 0.99 -16.25
N ILE A 82 14.99 1.33 -15.26
CA ILE A 82 16.07 2.31 -15.41
C ILE A 82 17.36 1.52 -15.62
N GLY A 83 17.93 1.62 -16.82
CA GLY A 83 19.12 0.85 -17.20
C GLY A 83 20.39 1.30 -16.47
N LEU A 84 20.58 2.62 -16.36
CA LEU A 84 21.66 3.25 -15.63
C LEU A 84 21.07 4.41 -14.82
N THR A 85 21.09 4.26 -13.50
CA THR A 85 20.63 5.29 -12.56
C THR A 85 21.57 6.49 -12.55
N ALA A 86 21.01 7.68 -12.47
CA ALA A 86 21.71 8.93 -12.24
C ALA A 86 21.16 9.64 -10.99
N LEU A 87 21.89 10.62 -10.47
CA LEU A 87 21.50 11.33 -9.24
C LEU A 87 20.10 11.95 -9.32
N TRP A 88 19.72 12.46 -10.50
CA TRP A 88 18.40 13.04 -10.78
C TRP A 88 17.27 12.01 -10.88
N ASP A 89 17.57 10.70 -10.89
CA ASP A 89 16.54 9.67 -10.75
C ASP A 89 16.08 9.50 -9.29
N SER A 90 16.71 10.19 -8.33
CA SER A 90 16.22 10.23 -6.96
C SER A 90 14.85 10.91 -6.90
N GLY A 91 13.91 10.29 -6.18
CA GLY A 91 12.56 10.82 -6.12
C GLY A 91 11.52 9.82 -5.67
N VAL A 92 10.27 10.21 -5.90
CA VAL A 92 9.08 9.48 -5.46
C VAL A 92 8.42 8.81 -6.66
N TYR A 93 8.06 7.54 -6.50
CA TYR A 93 7.52 6.69 -7.56
C TYR A 93 6.21 6.02 -7.14
N TRP A 94 5.24 5.92 -8.05
CA TRP A 94 3.96 5.26 -7.83
C TRP A 94 3.37 4.73 -9.15
N CYS A 95 2.42 3.81 -9.05
CA CYS A 95 1.56 3.41 -10.16
C CYS A 95 0.27 4.23 -10.13
N GLU A 96 -0.20 4.66 -11.29
CA GLU A 96 -1.48 5.36 -11.46
C GLU A 96 -2.34 4.71 -12.55
N ALA A 97 -3.60 4.44 -12.23
CA ALA A 97 -4.61 3.92 -13.14
C ALA A 97 -5.32 5.05 -13.90
N LYS A 98 -6.00 4.69 -15.00
CA LYS A 98 -6.73 5.66 -15.84
C LYS A 98 -7.89 6.37 -15.13
N ASP A 99 -8.45 5.75 -14.10
CA ASP A 99 -9.51 6.30 -13.25
C ASP A 99 -8.97 7.13 -12.09
N GLY A 100 -7.64 7.30 -11.99
CA GLY A 100 -6.96 8.08 -10.96
C GLY A 100 -6.62 7.28 -9.70
N ALA A 101 -6.91 5.98 -9.63
CA ALA A 101 -6.46 5.16 -8.51
C ALA A 101 -4.93 5.06 -8.48
N THR A 102 -4.32 5.17 -7.29
CA THR A 102 -2.86 5.10 -7.11
C THR A 102 -2.46 3.88 -6.30
N SER A 103 -1.25 3.35 -6.51
CA SER A 103 -0.63 2.35 -5.63
C SER A 103 -0.08 2.98 -4.35
N ASN A 104 0.62 2.17 -3.55
CA ASN A 104 1.61 2.70 -2.61
C ASN A 104 2.65 3.55 -3.34
N VAL A 105 3.24 4.45 -2.56
CA VAL A 105 4.28 5.37 -3.00
C VAL A 105 5.61 4.89 -2.40
N ILE A 106 6.66 4.87 -3.21
CA ILE A 106 8.02 4.52 -2.77
C ILE A 106 8.97 5.69 -3.00
N ASN A 107 10.00 5.80 -2.16
CA ASN A 107 11.07 6.76 -2.33
C ASN A 107 12.36 6.03 -2.71
N ILE A 108 12.99 6.47 -3.79
CA ILE A 108 14.25 5.94 -4.30
C ILE A 108 15.32 7.03 -4.16
N THR A 109 16.44 6.68 -3.56
CA THR A 109 17.63 7.53 -3.46
C THR A 109 18.74 6.93 -4.31
N VAL A 110 19.17 7.67 -5.32
CA VAL A 110 20.39 7.36 -6.09
C VAL A 110 21.51 8.24 -5.59
N THR A 111 22.65 7.64 -5.27
CA THR A 111 23.77 8.34 -4.67
C THR A 111 25.10 8.00 -5.33
N ASP A 112 26.01 8.96 -5.28
CA ASP A 112 27.45 8.83 -5.58
C ASP A 112 28.29 8.54 -4.32
N HIS A 113 27.64 8.42 -3.15
CA HIS A 113 28.31 8.05 -1.92
C HIS A 113 28.92 6.65 -2.05
N PRO A 114 30.06 6.38 -1.39
CA PRO A 114 30.75 5.09 -1.50
C PRO A 114 30.01 3.94 -0.79
N VAL A 115 29.00 4.28 0.02
CA VAL A 115 28.21 3.35 0.84
C VAL A 115 26.72 3.67 0.72
N ILE A 116 25.91 2.62 0.67
CA ILE A 116 24.45 2.71 0.77
C ILE A 116 23.92 1.82 1.89
N LEU A 117 22.78 2.20 2.44
CA LEU A 117 21.98 1.34 3.30
C LEU A 117 20.95 0.61 2.45
N GLN A 118 21.12 -0.70 2.27
CA GLN A 118 20.08 -1.55 1.69
C GLN A 118 19.01 -1.81 2.75
N SER A 119 18.00 -0.94 2.77
CA SER A 119 16.80 -1.03 3.61
C SER A 119 15.56 -1.38 2.79
N PRO A 120 14.53 -1.98 3.39
CA PRO A 120 13.28 -2.27 2.69
C PRO A 120 12.64 -0.97 2.18
N VAL A 121 12.21 -1.00 0.93
CA VAL A 121 11.49 0.10 0.27
C VAL A 121 10.00 0.16 0.62
N LEU A 122 9.45 -0.94 1.15
CA LEU A 122 8.06 -1.08 1.55
C LEU A 122 7.95 -1.17 3.08
N PRO A 123 6.82 -0.74 3.67
CA PRO A 123 6.59 -0.90 5.09
C PRO A 123 6.73 -2.35 5.56
N VAL A 124 7.45 -2.56 6.67
CA VAL A 124 7.62 -3.87 7.28
C VAL A 124 6.46 -4.13 8.24
N MET A 125 5.80 -5.28 8.12
CA MET A 125 4.72 -5.64 9.04
C MET A 125 5.27 -6.04 10.41
N GLU A 126 4.62 -5.60 11.48
CA GLU A 126 5.00 -5.97 12.85
C GLU A 126 5.12 -7.49 13.05
N GLY A 127 6.10 -7.87 13.87
CA GLY A 127 6.46 -9.26 14.17
C GLY A 127 7.33 -9.93 13.11
N HIS A 128 7.54 -9.33 11.94
CA HIS A 128 8.48 -9.84 10.93
C HIS A 128 9.93 -9.48 11.28
N ASN A 129 10.87 -10.11 10.59
CA ASN A 129 12.28 -9.75 10.68
C ASN A 129 12.66 -8.88 9.46
N VAL A 130 13.51 -7.89 9.68
CA VAL A 130 14.12 -7.09 8.62
C VAL A 130 15.64 -7.16 8.76
N THR A 131 16.32 -7.36 7.64
CA THR A 131 17.78 -7.31 7.58
C THR A 131 18.19 -6.07 6.79
N LEU A 132 19.00 -5.23 7.42
CA LEU A 132 19.65 -4.09 6.81
C LEU A 132 21.07 -4.47 6.44
N LEU A 133 21.52 -4.06 5.25
CA LEU A 133 22.87 -4.31 4.79
C LEU A 133 23.54 -2.98 4.46
N CYS A 134 24.66 -2.71 5.14
CA CYS A 134 25.55 -1.62 4.78
C CYS A 134 26.44 -2.10 3.63
N LYS A 135 26.25 -1.54 2.44
CA LYS A 135 26.87 -2.04 1.21
C LYS A 135 27.81 -0.99 0.63
N THR A 136 29.02 -1.39 0.27
CA THR A 136 29.96 -0.62 -0.55
C THR A 136 29.77 -0.92 -2.04
N GLU A 137 30.22 -0.02 -2.91
CA GLU A 137 30.22 -0.26 -4.36
C GLU A 137 31.13 -1.45 -4.74
N SER A 138 32.29 -1.56 -4.08
CA SER A 138 33.20 -2.69 -4.26
C SER A 138 32.68 -3.94 -3.53
N PRO A 139 32.51 -5.10 -4.20
CA PRO A 139 31.97 -6.32 -3.61
C PRO A 139 32.95 -7.07 -2.70
N ARG A 140 34.14 -6.52 -2.44
CA ARG A 140 35.30 -7.29 -1.95
C ARG A 140 35.42 -7.46 -0.43
N SER A 141 34.48 -6.96 0.38
CA SER A 141 34.61 -7.16 1.83
C SER A 141 33.30 -6.94 2.57
N ASN A 142 32.90 -7.95 3.35
CA ASN A 142 32.01 -7.77 4.48
C ASN A 142 32.77 -6.92 5.51
N LEU A 143 32.54 -5.62 5.48
CA LEU A 143 33.20 -4.68 6.40
C LEU A 143 32.36 -4.50 7.65
N SER A 144 33.03 -4.28 8.77
CA SER A 144 32.37 -3.87 9.99
C SER A 144 31.65 -2.54 9.74
N ALA A 145 30.37 -2.49 10.10
CA ALA A 145 29.56 -1.29 9.95
C ALA A 145 28.85 -0.94 11.25
N GLU A 146 28.78 0.36 11.52
CA GLU A 146 27.98 0.94 12.57
C GLU A 146 26.62 1.34 12.02
N PHE A 147 25.55 0.99 12.72
CA PHE A 147 24.17 1.30 12.37
C PHE A 147 23.61 2.32 13.33
N TYR A 148 23.00 3.36 12.77
CA TYR A 148 22.39 4.44 13.51
C TYR A 148 20.89 4.48 13.23
N LYS A 149 20.09 4.79 14.26
CA LYS A 149 18.66 5.08 14.18
C LYS A 149 18.41 6.42 14.84
N ASP A 150 17.75 7.33 14.13
CA ASP A 150 17.38 8.65 14.62
C ASP A 150 18.60 9.41 15.20
N GLY A 151 19.76 9.25 14.57
CA GLY A 151 21.04 9.86 14.96
C GLY A 151 21.81 9.12 16.06
N SER A 152 21.24 8.09 16.69
CA SER A 152 21.87 7.33 17.77
C SER A 152 22.47 6.01 17.27
N LEU A 153 23.67 5.66 17.71
CA LEU A 153 24.28 4.35 17.43
C LEU A 153 23.45 3.24 18.11
N ILE A 154 22.93 2.30 17.33
CA ILE A 154 22.13 1.18 17.84
C ILE A 154 22.87 -0.15 17.79
N ARG A 155 23.81 -0.32 16.86
CA ARG A 155 24.58 -1.56 16.73
C ARG A 155 25.85 -1.38 15.91
N THR A 156 26.83 -2.25 16.15
CA THR A 156 27.99 -2.45 15.29
C THR A 156 28.02 -3.91 14.86
N GLU A 157 28.04 -4.17 13.55
CA GLU A 157 27.98 -5.52 12.99
C GLU A 157 29.22 -5.78 12.12
N PRO A 158 30.00 -6.84 12.41
CA PRO A 158 31.30 -7.08 11.76
C PRO A 158 31.20 -7.42 10.28
N THR A 159 30.03 -7.90 9.84
CA THR A 159 29.78 -8.24 8.43
C THR A 159 29.01 -7.16 7.67
N GLY A 160 28.60 -6.09 8.34
CA GLY A 160 27.73 -5.07 7.76
C GLY A 160 26.28 -5.51 7.59
N HIS A 161 25.87 -6.65 8.16
CA HIS A 161 24.48 -7.11 8.19
C HIS A 161 23.88 -6.93 9.59
N MET A 162 22.82 -6.14 9.71
CA MET A 162 22.06 -6.00 10.96
C MET A 162 20.65 -6.57 10.78
N THR A 163 20.23 -7.49 11.63
CA THR A 163 18.85 -7.98 11.64
C THR A 163 18.09 -7.47 12.86
N ILE A 164 16.95 -6.84 12.62
CA ILE A 164 15.95 -6.49 13.63
C ILE A 164 14.94 -7.62 13.64
N HIS A 165 14.84 -8.32 14.77
CA HIS A 165 13.94 -9.44 14.94
C HIS A 165 12.63 -8.99 15.56
N ARG A 166 11.50 -9.52 15.08
CA ARG A 166 10.15 -9.20 15.58
C ARG A 166 9.91 -7.69 15.64
N VAL A 167 10.05 -7.04 14.49
CA VAL A 167 9.87 -5.59 14.32
C VAL A 167 8.61 -5.11 15.02
N ALA A 168 8.73 -4.04 15.79
CA ALA A 168 7.63 -3.35 16.46
C ALA A 168 7.51 -1.90 15.95
N LYS A 169 6.40 -1.22 16.22
CA LYS A 169 6.23 0.18 15.81
C LYS A 169 7.34 1.12 16.29
N SER A 170 7.99 0.82 17.42
CA SER A 170 9.16 1.58 17.93
C SER A 170 10.41 1.50 17.05
N ASP A 171 10.49 0.49 16.18
CA ASP A 171 11.59 0.33 15.23
C ASP A 171 11.39 1.21 13.98
N GLU A 172 10.25 1.89 13.83
CA GLU A 172 10.09 2.90 12.78
C GLU A 172 11.01 4.09 13.05
N GLY A 173 11.67 4.60 12.00
CA GLY A 173 12.55 5.75 12.12
C GLY A 173 13.52 5.92 10.96
N LEU A 174 14.46 6.85 11.12
CA LEU A 174 15.47 7.19 10.13
C LEU A 174 16.77 6.43 10.39
N TYR A 175 17.14 5.54 9.49
CA TYR A 175 18.31 4.69 9.61
C TYR A 175 19.45 5.11 8.68
N LYS A 176 20.68 4.92 9.11
CA LYS A 176 21.90 5.06 8.29
C LYS A 176 22.99 4.12 8.77
N CYS A 177 23.99 3.87 7.94
CA CYS A 177 25.16 3.10 8.34
C CYS A 177 26.47 3.85 8.04
N HIS A 178 27.51 3.52 8.78
CA HIS A 178 28.85 4.09 8.68
C HIS A 178 29.90 2.97 8.65
N ILE A 179 30.87 3.07 7.76
CA ILE A 179 32.07 2.23 7.72
C ILE A 179 33.28 3.08 8.08
N SER A 180 34.23 2.53 8.86
CA SER A 180 35.32 3.17 9.63
C SER A 180 36.35 4.08 8.89
N SER A 181 35.98 4.65 7.74
CA SER A 181 36.77 5.55 6.90
C SER A 181 35.94 6.74 6.43
N ASP A 182 35.11 7.33 7.31
CA ASP A 182 34.19 8.45 7.02
C ASP A 182 33.17 8.18 5.89
N ASN A 183 32.90 6.90 5.63
CA ASN A 183 31.98 6.49 4.58
C ASN A 183 30.60 6.22 5.18
N GLU A 184 29.74 7.24 5.17
CA GLU A 184 28.37 7.19 5.64
C GLU A 184 27.38 6.99 4.48
N SER A 185 26.34 6.17 4.70
CA SER A 185 25.24 6.06 3.76
C SER A 185 24.29 7.26 3.85
N PRO A 186 23.58 7.62 2.78
CA PRO A 186 22.39 8.45 2.89
C PRO A 186 21.42 7.88 3.95
N PRO A 187 20.60 8.70 4.61
CA PRO A 187 19.60 8.21 5.54
C PRO A 187 18.41 7.58 4.78
N SER A 188 17.78 6.57 5.38
CA SER A 188 16.61 5.87 4.85
C SER A 188 15.53 5.74 5.90
N TRP A 189 14.29 6.11 5.57
CA TRP A 189 13.16 5.92 6.47
C TRP A 189 12.65 4.48 6.39
N ILE A 190 12.61 3.78 7.53
CA ILE A 190 12.02 2.46 7.63
C ILE A 190 10.66 2.61 8.30
N SER A 191 9.59 2.30 7.56
CA SER A 191 8.23 2.33 8.09
C SER A 191 7.80 0.95 8.59
N VAL A 192 7.02 0.94 9.67
CA VAL A 192 6.43 -0.25 10.26
C VAL A 192 4.91 -0.18 10.20
N SER A 193 4.31 -1.17 9.57
CA SER A 193 2.85 -1.34 9.51
C SER A 193 2.38 -2.21 10.66
N GLU A 194 1.39 -1.72 11.40
CA GLU A 194 0.76 -2.48 12.48
C GLU A 194 0.20 -3.79 11.93
N LYS A 195 0.38 -4.86 12.70
CA LYS A 195 -0.30 -6.11 12.40
C LYS A 195 -1.81 -5.86 12.57
N PRO A 196 -2.68 -6.28 11.62
CA PRO A 196 -4.11 -6.23 11.84
C PRO A 196 -4.42 -7.01 13.10
N THR A 197 -4.71 -6.29 14.17
CA THR A 197 -5.17 -6.91 15.40
C THR A 197 -6.57 -7.38 15.07
N THR A 198 -6.77 -8.68 15.04
CA THR A 198 -8.12 -9.24 15.17
C THR A 198 -8.57 -8.85 16.57
N THR A 199 -9.06 -7.61 16.71
CA THR A 199 -9.78 -7.17 17.91
C THR A 199 -10.84 -8.24 18.11
N SER A 200 -10.73 -8.94 19.24
CA SER A 200 -11.73 -9.90 19.70
C SER A 200 -13.10 -9.33 19.41
N ALA A 201 -13.96 -10.14 18.79
CA ALA A 201 -15.31 -9.78 18.38
C ALA A 201 -15.95 -8.75 19.32
N PRO A 202 -16.61 -7.69 18.79
CA PRO A 202 -17.40 -6.80 19.64
C PRO A 202 -18.31 -7.66 20.54
N PRO A 203 -18.53 -7.27 21.81
CA PRO A 203 -19.36 -8.05 22.73
C PRO A 203 -20.66 -8.41 22.02
N PRO A 204 -21.17 -9.66 22.13
CA PRO A 204 -22.31 -10.11 21.37
C PRO A 204 -23.45 -9.11 21.53
N SER A 205 -23.71 -8.32 20.49
CA SER A 205 -24.88 -7.45 20.44
C SER A 205 -26.07 -8.38 20.53
N THR A 206 -26.82 -8.24 21.62
CA THR A 206 -27.97 -9.06 21.95
C THR A 206 -28.89 -9.19 20.73
N PRO A 207 -29.24 -10.42 20.28
CA PRO A 207 -30.07 -10.65 19.10
C PRO A 207 -31.51 -10.13 19.23
N THR A 208 -31.87 -9.54 20.37
CA THR A 208 -33.19 -9.00 20.66
C THR A 208 -33.50 -7.73 19.88
N LEU A 209 -32.53 -6.82 19.70
CA LEU A 209 -32.80 -5.52 19.08
C LEU A 209 -32.98 -5.62 17.55
N GLN A 210 -32.13 -6.42 16.89
CA GLN A 210 -32.26 -6.68 15.45
C GLN A 210 -33.54 -7.45 15.11
N LEU A 211 -33.93 -8.42 15.94
CA LEU A 211 -35.18 -9.17 15.75
C LEU A 211 -36.41 -8.28 15.98
N VAL A 212 -36.39 -7.42 17.01
CA VAL A 212 -37.46 -6.45 17.29
C VAL A 212 -37.57 -5.41 16.17
N LEU A 213 -36.45 -4.90 15.66
CA LEU A 213 -36.45 -3.95 14.54
C LEU A 213 -36.99 -4.60 13.26
N SER A 214 -36.60 -5.84 12.98
CA SER A 214 -37.09 -6.60 11.82
C SER A 214 -38.59 -6.92 11.93
N LEU A 215 -39.07 -7.29 13.12
CA LEU A 215 -40.50 -7.49 13.42
C LEU A 215 -41.30 -6.20 13.26
N LEU A 216 -40.81 -5.09 13.80
CA LEU A 216 -41.43 -3.77 13.65
C LEU A 216 -41.51 -3.35 12.17
N HIS A 217 -40.45 -3.60 11.39
CA HIS A 217 -40.42 -3.26 9.97
C HIS A 217 -41.44 -4.10 9.18
N HIS A 218 -41.55 -5.41 9.47
CA HIS A 218 -42.55 -6.27 8.85
C HIS A 218 -43.99 -5.85 9.20
N LEU A 219 -44.27 -5.54 10.47
CA LEU A 219 -45.61 -5.15 10.93
C LEU A 219 -46.04 -3.77 10.40
N LEU A 220 -45.14 -2.78 10.41
CA LEU A 220 -45.48 -1.39 10.09
C LEU A 220 -45.44 -1.07 8.60
N VAL A 221 -44.65 -1.81 7.81
CA VAL A 221 -44.44 -1.49 6.39
C VAL A 221 -45.03 -2.56 5.47
N ILE A 222 -44.70 -3.83 5.72
CA ILE A 222 -45.01 -4.92 4.78
C ILE A 222 -46.47 -5.36 4.90
N CYS A 223 -46.99 -5.53 6.12
CA CYS A 223 -48.39 -5.90 6.35
C CYS A 223 -49.40 -4.89 5.78
N PRO A 224 -49.35 -3.58 6.07
CA PRO A 224 -50.32 -2.63 5.53
C PRO A 224 -50.22 -2.50 4.01
N TYR A 225 -49.02 -2.56 3.42
CA TYR A 225 -48.85 -2.54 1.96
C TYR A 225 -49.53 -3.75 1.29
N PHE A 226 -49.36 -4.95 1.87
CA PHE A 226 -49.99 -6.16 1.34
C PHE A 226 -51.52 -6.13 1.46
N ILE A 227 -52.04 -5.62 2.59
CA ILE A 227 -53.48 -5.44 2.77
C ILE A 227 -54.04 -4.42 1.77
N CYS A 228 -53.37 -3.29 1.58
CA CYS A 228 -53.77 -2.28 0.59
C CYS A 228 -53.79 -2.83 -0.83
N THR A 229 -52.79 -3.62 -1.24
CA THR A 229 -52.75 -4.20 -2.58
C THR A 229 -53.88 -5.22 -2.78
N LEU A 230 -54.16 -6.07 -1.80
CA LEU A 230 -55.29 -7.00 -1.87
C LEU A 230 -56.65 -6.29 -1.92
N LEU A 231 -56.85 -5.22 -1.13
CA LEU A 231 -58.06 -4.41 -1.17
C LEU A 231 -58.24 -3.75 -2.53
N MET A 232 -57.18 -3.17 -3.10
CA MET A 232 -57.23 -2.57 -4.43
C MET A 232 -57.57 -3.59 -5.52
N VAL A 233 -56.99 -4.80 -5.46
CA VAL A 233 -57.30 -5.89 -6.39
C VAL A 233 -58.74 -6.38 -6.23
N SER A 234 -59.23 -6.51 -4.99
CA SER A 234 -60.60 -6.92 -4.70
C SER A 234 -61.63 -5.90 -5.22
N LEU A 235 -61.41 -4.61 -4.94
CA LEU A 235 -62.25 -3.52 -5.42
C LEU A 235 -62.21 -3.41 -6.95
N TYR A 236 -61.05 -3.63 -7.56
CA TYR A 236 -60.92 -3.67 -9.01
C TYR A 236 -61.73 -4.82 -9.63
N ARG A 237 -61.61 -6.04 -9.10
CA ARG A 237 -62.36 -7.21 -9.58
C ARG A 237 -63.87 -7.08 -9.38
N ASN A 238 -64.31 -6.36 -8.34
CA ASN A 238 -65.72 -6.12 -8.07
C ASN A 238 -66.33 -5.02 -8.96
N ARG A 239 -65.50 -4.12 -9.51
CA ARG A 239 -65.91 -3.12 -10.51
C ARG A 239 -65.89 -3.64 -11.95
N SER A 240 -65.21 -4.76 -12.21
CA SER A 240 -65.12 -5.39 -13.54
C SER A 240 -66.17 -6.48 -13.77
N LYS A 241 -67.19 -6.57 -12.91
CA LYS A 241 -68.40 -7.38 -13.08
C LYS A 241 -69.60 -6.44 -13.04
#